data_AF-A0AAD2KLV5-F1
#
_entry.id   AF-A0AAD2KLV5-F1
#
_cell.length_a   1.000
_cell.length_b   1.000
_cell.length_c   1.000
_cell.angle_alpha   90.00
_cell.angle_beta   90.00
_cell.angle_gamma   90.00
#
_symmetry.space_group_name_H-M   'P 1'
#
loop_
_entity.id
_entity.type
_entity.pdbx_description
1 polymer ?
#
loop_
_entity_poly.entity_id
_entity_poly.type
_entity_poly.pdbx_seq_one_letter_code
_entity_poly.pdbx_strand_id
1 'polypeptide(L)'
;MLDEVHRQGAEAARRGLSIWHSPYVRAEAMPAHSGEPIGDWMEKVTSWEAGWKAATMERDRMPPQEIQALRKRAQGEEVDRKLDLFCSHSSHGIDAGAPPDHRRDGAIA
;
A
#
# COMPACT_ATOMS: atom_id res chain seq x y z
N MET A 1 4.19 9.91 -14.07
CA MET A 1 2.95 9.42 -13.44
C MET A 1 2.56 8.07 -14.00
N LEU A 2 2.46 7.91 -15.33
CA LEU A 2 2.18 6.61 -15.96
C LEU A 2 3.26 5.54 -15.69
N ASP A 3 4.53 5.93 -15.51
CA ASP A 3 5.61 5.00 -15.12
C ASP A 3 5.37 4.38 -13.73
N GLU A 4 4.84 5.17 -12.80
CA GLU A 4 4.46 4.69 -11.47
C GLU A 4 3.31 3.69 -11.59
N VAL A 5 2.31 4.02 -12.40
CA VAL A 5 1.15 3.16 -12.68
C VAL A 5 1.59 1.84 -13.33
N HIS A 6 2.54 1.90 -14.25
CA HIS A 6 3.16 0.74 -14.87
C HIS A 6 3.89 -0.13 -13.83
N ARG A 7 4.69 0.48 -12.96
CA ARG A 7 5.39 -0.21 -11.87
C ARG A 7 4.41 -0.89 -10.91
N GLN A 8 3.31 -0.24 -10.55
CA GLN A 8 2.25 -0.82 -9.72
C GLN A 8 1.63 -2.06 -10.37
N GLY A 9 1.39 -2.03 -11.69
CA GLY A 9 0.92 -3.20 -12.43
C GLY A 9 1.92 -4.36 -12.38
N ALA A 10 3.20 -4.06 -12.59
CA ALA A 10 4.28 -5.07 -12.51
C ALA A 10 4.39 -5.69 -11.12
N GLU A 11 4.31 -4.88 -10.05
CA GLU A 11 4.29 -5.40 -8.68
C GLU A 11 3.06 -6.27 -8.42
N ALA A 12 1.88 -5.87 -8.87
CA ALA A 12 0.67 -6.67 -8.69
C ALA A 12 0.80 -8.07 -9.34
N ALA A 13 1.40 -8.16 -10.52
CA ALA A 13 1.69 -9.44 -11.17
C ALA A 13 2.70 -10.30 -10.39
N ARG A 14 3.78 -9.69 -9.87
CA ARG A 14 4.79 -10.35 -9.02
C ARG A 14 4.18 -10.88 -7.72
N ARG A 15 3.21 -10.14 -7.15
CA ARG A 15 2.41 -10.54 -5.99
C ARG A 15 1.44 -11.68 -6.32
N GLY A 16 1.21 -11.99 -7.59
CA GLY A 16 0.25 -13.00 -8.03
C GLY A 16 -1.20 -12.52 -8.04
N LEU A 17 -1.42 -11.20 -7.99
CA LEU A 17 -2.76 -10.61 -8.10
C LEU A 17 -3.29 -10.76 -9.53
N SER A 18 -4.61 -10.89 -9.64
CA SER A 18 -5.29 -10.94 -10.93
C SER A 18 -5.32 -9.56 -11.59
N ILE A 19 -5.54 -9.53 -12.91
CA ILE A 19 -5.68 -8.28 -13.66
C ILE A 19 -6.84 -7.41 -13.13
N TRP A 20 -7.86 -8.02 -12.52
CA TRP A 20 -9.01 -7.34 -11.91
C TRP A 20 -8.70 -6.63 -10.60
N HIS A 21 -7.53 -6.87 -10.01
CA HIS A 21 -7.07 -6.15 -8.81
C HIS A 21 -6.56 -4.74 -9.11
N SER A 22 -6.61 -4.29 -10.37
CA SER A 22 -6.30 -2.92 -10.74
C SER A 22 -7.16 -1.93 -9.93
N PRO A 23 -6.56 -0.89 -9.33
CA PRO A 23 -7.33 0.12 -8.61
C PRO A 23 -8.21 0.94 -9.57
N TYR A 24 -7.82 1.03 -10.85
CA TYR A 24 -8.47 1.87 -11.86
C TYR A 24 -9.77 1.27 -12.42
N VAL A 25 -9.96 -0.05 -12.30
CA VAL A 25 -11.19 -0.72 -12.78
C VAL A 25 -12.30 -0.78 -11.72
N ARG A 26 -12.05 -0.25 -10.53
CA ARG A 26 -13.08 -0.13 -9.48
C ARG A 26 -14.06 0.99 -9.81
N ALA A 27 -15.32 0.81 -9.41
CA ALA A 27 -16.40 1.79 -9.65
C ALA A 27 -16.02 3.21 -9.14
N GLU A 28 -15.35 3.30 -7.99
CA GLU A 28 -14.88 4.56 -7.40
C GLU A 28 -13.84 5.31 -8.25
N ALA A 29 -13.06 4.57 -9.04
CA ALA A 29 -12.02 5.12 -9.90
C ALA A 29 -12.51 5.35 -11.34
N MET A 30 -13.74 4.96 -11.67
CA MET A 30 -14.31 5.18 -12.99
C MET A 30 -14.45 6.70 -13.26
N PRO A 31 -14.24 7.15 -14.50
CA PRO A 31 -14.33 8.58 -14.86
C PRO A 31 -15.72 9.17 -14.57
N ALA A 32 -16.76 8.34 -14.60
CA ALA A 32 -18.12 8.75 -14.22
C ALA A 32 -18.30 9.07 -12.72
N HIS A 33 -17.35 8.67 -11.87
CA HIS A 33 -17.36 8.92 -10.42
C HIS A 33 -16.22 9.83 -9.96
N SER A 34 -15.03 9.70 -10.55
CA SER A 34 -13.86 10.53 -10.21
C SER A 34 -13.91 11.92 -10.85
N GLY A 35 -14.72 12.12 -11.90
CA GLY A 35 -14.73 13.34 -12.68
C GLY A 35 -13.49 13.52 -13.57
N GLU A 36 -12.63 12.49 -13.65
CA GLU A 36 -11.43 12.50 -14.50
C GLU A 36 -11.83 12.37 -15.99
N PRO A 37 -11.09 13.02 -16.92
CA PRO A 37 -11.22 12.75 -18.34
C PRO A 37 -11.04 11.26 -18.64
N ILE A 38 -11.93 10.70 -19.47
CA ILE A 38 -11.89 9.28 -19.83
C ILE A 38 -10.57 8.88 -20.51
N GLY A 39 -9.95 9.80 -21.26
CA GLY A 39 -8.65 9.57 -21.91
C GLY A 39 -7.54 9.31 -20.90
N ASP A 40 -7.37 10.22 -19.94
CA ASP A 40 -6.36 10.12 -18.88
C ASP A 40 -6.56 8.87 -18.02
N TRP A 41 -7.81 8.54 -17.70
CA TRP A 41 -8.14 7.29 -17.01
C TRP A 41 -7.76 6.05 -17.83
N MET A 42 -8.08 6.03 -19.13
CA MET A 42 -7.73 4.93 -20.03
C MET A 42 -6.21 4.75 -20.15
N GLU A 43 -5.44 5.84 -20.19
CA GLU A 43 -3.97 5.79 -20.22
C GLU A 43 -3.39 5.15 -18.95
N LYS A 44 -3.96 5.45 -17.78
CA LYS A 44 -3.58 4.81 -16.51
C LYS A 44 -3.91 3.32 -16.52
N VAL A 45 -5.13 2.95 -16.90
CA VAL A 45 -5.55 1.53 -17.01
C VAL A 45 -4.60 0.77 -17.94
N THR A 46 -4.34 1.32 -19.12
CA THR A 46 -3.48 0.71 -20.14
C THR A 46 -2.04 0.56 -19.64
N SER A 47 -1.50 1.60 -18.98
CA SER A 47 -0.14 1.56 -18.42
C SER A 47 -0.02 0.51 -17.31
N TRP A 48 -1.02 0.42 -16.44
CA TRP A 48 -1.08 -0.58 -15.37
C TRP A 48 -1.14 -2.00 -15.95
N GLU A 49 -2.02 -2.23 -16.93
CA GLU A 49 -2.14 -3.52 -17.59
C GLU A 49 -0.85 -3.92 -18.32
N ALA A 50 -0.18 -2.97 -18.97
CA ALA A 50 1.07 -3.24 -19.67
C ALA A 50 2.16 -3.73 -18.70
N GLY A 51 2.29 -3.08 -17.54
CA GLY A 51 3.23 -3.52 -16.49
C GLY A 51 2.87 -4.89 -15.91
N TRP A 52 1.58 -5.13 -15.67
CA TRP A 52 1.09 -6.41 -15.18
C TRP A 52 1.34 -7.55 -16.18
N LYS A 53 1.06 -7.32 -17.48
CA LYS A 53 1.30 -8.31 -18.55
C LYS A 53 2.79 -8.63 -18.69
N ALA A 54 3.65 -7.62 -18.71
CA ALA A 54 5.10 -7.81 -18.81
C ALA A 54 5.65 -8.65 -17.65
N ALA A 55 5.29 -8.30 -16.42
CA ALA A 55 5.74 -9.04 -15.23
C ALA A 55 5.08 -10.43 -15.11
N THR A 56 3.86 -10.62 -15.62
CA THR A 56 3.22 -11.94 -15.69
C THR A 56 3.97 -12.84 -16.69
N MET A 57 4.31 -12.34 -17.87
CA MET A 57 5.11 -13.09 -18.84
C MET A 57 6.49 -13.45 -18.29
N GLU A 58 7.12 -12.55 -17.55
CA GLU A 58 8.40 -12.82 -16.87
C GLU A 58 8.24 -13.93 -15.82
N ARG A 59 7.21 -13.83 -14.97
CA ARG A 59 6.89 -14.83 -13.95
C ARG A 59 6.56 -16.20 -14.54
N ASP A 60 5.82 -16.24 -15.64
CA ASP A 60 5.42 -17.50 -16.27
C ASP A 60 6.61 -18.23 -16.93
N ARG A 61 7.72 -17.53 -17.15
CA ARG A 61 9.00 -18.12 -17.57
C ARG A 61 9.86 -18.61 -16.39
N MET A 62 9.56 -18.19 -15.17
CA MET A 62 10.31 -18.55 -13.96
C MET A 62 9.88 -19.91 -13.41
N PRO A 63 10.81 -20.66 -12.78
CA PRO A 63 10.46 -21.90 -12.09
C PRO A 63 9.53 -21.62 -10.88
N PRO A 64 8.64 -22.57 -10.51
CA PRO A 64 7.65 -22.36 -9.46
C PRO A 64 8.21 -21.90 -8.11
N GLN A 65 9.43 -22.32 -7.77
CA GLN A 65 10.12 -21.89 -6.54
C GLN A 65 10.45 -20.39 -6.51
N GLU A 66 10.81 -19.80 -7.65
CA GLU A 66 11.06 -18.36 -7.75
C GLU A 66 9.75 -17.57 -7.66
N ILE A 67 8.69 -18.09 -8.27
CA ILE A 67 7.35 -17.52 -8.17
C ILE A 67 6.88 -17.50 -6.70
N GLN A 68 7.10 -18.59 -5.96
CA GLN A 68 6.81 -18.66 -4.53
C GLN A 68 7.67 -17.69 -3.71
N ALA A 69 8.95 -17.55 -4.04
CA ALA A 69 9.84 -16.60 -3.37
C ALA A 69 9.40 -15.14 -3.60
N LEU A 70 8.99 -14.78 -4.81
CA LEU A 70 8.43 -13.45 -5.12
C LEU A 70 7.17 -13.16 -4.31
N ARG A 71 6.25 -14.13 -4.23
CA ARG A 71 5.04 -14.00 -3.40
C ARG A 71 5.37 -13.82 -1.93
N LYS A 72 6.32 -14.60 -1.39
CA LYS A 72 6.72 -14.51 0.01
C LYS A 72 7.39 -13.17 0.33
N ARG A 73 8.26 -12.67 -0.55
CA ARG A 73 8.89 -11.34 -0.41
C ARG A 73 7.84 -10.22 -0.42
N ALA A 74 6.89 -10.29 -1.35
CA ALA A 74 5.78 -9.37 -1.41
C ALA A 74 4.90 -9.36 -0.15
N GLN A 75 4.59 -10.54 0.40
CA GLN A 75 3.85 -10.65 1.66
C GLN A 75 4.63 -10.08 2.83
N GLY A 76 5.95 -10.30 2.88
CA GLY A 76 6.82 -9.70 3.89
C GLY A 76 6.80 -8.18 3.86
N GLU A 77 6.89 -7.57 2.68
CA GLU A 77 6.83 -6.10 2.52
C GLU A 77 5.49 -5.50 2.97
N GLU A 78 4.38 -6.19 2.73
CA GLU A 78 3.07 -5.71 3.19
C GLU A 78 2.92 -5.80 4.72
N VAL A 79 3.47 -6.85 5.33
CA VAL A 79 3.52 -6.96 6.80
C VAL A 79 4.38 -5.86 7.40
N ASP A 80 5.54 -5.59 6.80
CA ASP A 80 6.47 -4.54 7.23
C ASP A 80 5.81 -3.15 7.18
N ARG A 81 5.15 -2.79 6.05
CA ARG A 81 4.39 -1.54 5.94
C ARG A 81 3.26 -1.43 6.97
N LYS A 82 2.55 -2.52 7.25
CA LYS A 82 1.48 -2.53 8.27
C LYS A 82 2.06 -2.34 9.67
N LEU A 83 3.22 -2.92 9.94
CA LEU A 83 3.93 -2.76 11.20
C LEU A 83 4.38 -1.30 11.39
N ASP A 84 4.96 -0.67 10.37
CA ASP A 84 5.34 0.75 10.39
C ASP A 84 4.13 1.66 10.65
N LEU A 85 3.01 1.39 9.97
CA LEU A 85 1.77 2.17 10.15
C LEU A 85 1.19 2.00 11.56
N PHE A 86 1.26 0.78 12.11
CA PHE A 86 0.83 0.50 13.48
C PHE A 86 1.70 1.21 14.51
N CYS A 87 3.02 1.18 14.35
CA CYS A 87 3.97 1.91 15.21
C CYS A 87 3.77 3.43 15.14
N SER A 88 3.48 3.95 13.94
CA SER A 88 3.20 5.38 13.72
C SER A 88 1.90 5.82 14.38
N HIS A 89 0.83 5.01 14.33
CA HIS A 89 -0.43 5.30 15.02
C HIS A 89 -0.34 5.16 16.54
N SER A 90 0.48 4.23 17.04
CA SER A 90 0.66 4.01 18.47
C SER A 90 1.46 5.13 19.16
N SER A 91 2.21 5.92 18.40
CA SER A 91 3.06 7.01 18.91
C SER A 91 2.29 8.31 19.24
N HIS A 92 0.98 8.38 18.94
CA HIS A 92 0.14 9.58 19.18
C HIS A 92 -0.61 9.58 20.53
N GLY A 93 -0.19 8.74 21.50
CA GLY A 93 -1.01 8.42 22.68
C GLY A 93 -0.33 8.50 24.06
N ILE A 94 0.80 9.20 24.22
CA ILE A 94 1.39 9.44 25.55
C ILE A 94 1.77 10.92 25.69
N ASP A 95 0.77 11.81 25.77
CA ASP A 95 0.96 13.10 26.44
C ASP A 95 0.96 12.80 27.94
N ALA A 96 2.16 12.65 28.49
CA ALA A 96 2.37 12.48 29.92
C ALA A 96 2.06 13.80 30.62
N GLY A 97 0.76 14.04 30.84
CA GLY A 97 0.25 15.10 31.70
C GLY A 97 0.91 15.02 33.07
N ALA A 98 1.43 16.17 33.49
CA ALA A 98 2.21 16.38 34.71
C ALA A 98 1.61 15.73 35.97
N PRO A 99 2.45 15.26 36.92
CA PRO A 99 1.98 14.73 38.19
C PRO A 99 1.28 15.83 39.00
N PRO A 100 0.13 15.55 39.64
CA PRO A 100 -0.52 16.51 40.53
C PRO A 100 0.36 16.73 41.78
N ASP A 101 0.81 17.98 41.92
CA ASP A 101 1.48 18.52 43.09
C ASP A 101 0.49 18.57 44.27
N HIS A 102 0.57 17.57 45.15
CA HIS A 102 -0.07 17.63 46.46
C HIS A 102 0.87 18.34 47.44
N ARG A 103 0.82 19.68 47.37
CA ARG A 103 1.28 20.62 48.39
C ARG A 103 0.75 20.18 49.76
N ARG A 104 1.62 19.58 50.55
CA ARG A 104 1.37 19.20 51.95
C ARG A 104 1.54 20.44 52.80
N ASP A 105 0.43 20.99 53.30
CA ASP A 105 0.45 22.07 54.27
C ASP A 105 1.11 21.64 55.59
N GLY A 106 2.06 22.47 56.04
CA GLY A 106 2.23 22.87 57.44
C GLY A 106 2.65 21.81 58.46
N ALA A 107 3.96 21.73 58.72
CA ALA A 107 4.50 21.19 59.97
C ALA A 107 4.48 22.27 61.08
N ILE A 108 3.94 21.92 62.24
CA ILE A 108 4.36 22.29 63.62
C ILE A 108 5.08 23.64 63.86
N ALA A 109 4.43 24.52 64.63
CA ALA A 109 4.98 25.18 65.81
C ALA A 109 3.83 25.68 66.71
#